data_AF-A0A1I7J6U1-F1
#
_entry.id   AF-A0A1I7J6U1-F1
#
_cell.length_a   1.000
_cell.length_b   1.000
_cell.length_c   1.000
_cell.angle_alpha   90.00
_cell.angle_beta   90.00
_cell.angle_gamma   90.00
#
_symmetry.space_group_name_H-M   'P 1'
#
loop_
_entity.id
_entity.type
_entity.pdbx_description
1 polymer ?
#
loop_
_entity_poly.entity_id
_entity_poly.type
_entity_poly.pdbx_seq_one_letter_code
_entity_poly.pdbx_strand_id
1 'polypeptide(L)'
;MASNQTPQKSKRGFAAMDEAQQREIASKGGQAAHQKGTAHEFNSEEARRAGQKGGEAVSRDREHMAAIGRKGGESRQSANRGNKQSAKQEGNK
;
A
#
# COMPACT_ATOMS: atom_id res chain seq x y z
N MET A 1 -5.09 43.85 30.30
CA MET A 1 -5.27 42.61 29.52
C MET A 1 -3.90 41.99 29.29
N ALA A 2 -3.57 40.91 30.01
CA ALA A 2 -2.27 40.26 29.90
C ALA A 2 -2.24 39.39 28.63
N SER A 3 -1.37 39.73 27.70
CA SER A 3 -1.13 39.00 26.45
C SER A 3 -0.42 37.68 26.74
N ASN A 4 -1.20 36.58 26.67
CA ASN A 4 -0.72 35.21 26.80
C ASN A 4 0.01 34.79 25.51
N GLN A 5 1.31 35.09 25.43
CA GLN A 5 2.17 34.57 24.35
C GLN A 5 2.65 33.17 24.74
N THR A 6 2.04 32.15 24.15
CA THR A 6 2.56 30.78 24.21
C THR A 6 3.93 30.74 23.53
N PRO A 7 5.00 30.28 24.20
CA PRO A 7 6.31 30.19 23.57
C PRO A 7 6.28 29.18 22.43
N GLN A 8 6.53 29.65 21.21
CA GLN A 8 6.73 28.82 20.02
C GLN A 8 7.86 27.81 20.30
N LYS A 9 7.53 26.52 20.38
CA LYS A 9 8.52 25.45 20.56
C LYS A 9 9.44 25.43 19.34
N SER A 10 10.71 25.78 19.54
CA SER A 10 11.74 25.64 18.52
C SER A 10 11.90 24.17 18.11
N LYS A 11 11.96 23.93 16.79
CA LYS A 11 12.26 22.61 16.21
C LYS A 11 13.64 22.18 16.71
N ARG A 12 13.72 20.96 17.26
CA ARG A 12 14.96 20.36 17.80
C ARG A 12 15.00 18.87 17.46
N GLY A 13 16.20 18.29 17.48
CA GLY A 13 16.41 16.87 17.19
C GLY A 13 16.01 16.52 15.76
N PHE A 14 15.35 15.37 15.57
CA PHE A 14 14.90 14.89 14.25
C PHE A 14 14.04 15.89 13.49
N ALA A 15 13.24 16.71 14.18
CA ALA A 15 12.37 17.70 13.53
C ALA A 15 13.12 18.94 13.01
N ALA A 16 14.39 19.11 13.38
CA ALA A 16 15.26 20.18 12.91
C ALA A 16 16.23 19.73 11.79
N MET A 17 16.27 18.44 11.48
CA MET A 17 17.10 17.88 10.40
C MET A 17 16.44 18.08 9.03
N ASP A 18 17.26 17.98 7.99
CA ASP A 18 16.78 17.84 6.61
C ASP A 18 16.03 16.50 6.42
N GLU A 19 15.05 16.49 5.51
CA GLU A 19 14.21 15.34 5.19
C GLU A 19 15.04 14.17 4.66
N ALA A 20 16.07 14.44 3.84
CA ALA A 20 16.92 13.38 3.31
C ALA A 20 17.69 12.68 4.44
N GLN A 21 18.25 13.48 5.36
CA GLN A 21 18.94 12.97 6.55
C GLN A 21 17.99 12.21 7.47
N GLN A 22 16.77 12.70 7.70
CA GLN A 22 15.76 12.01 8.50
C GLN A 22 15.40 10.64 7.89
N ARG A 23 15.22 10.59 6.57
CA ARG A 23 14.91 9.36 5.83
C ARG A 23 16.06 8.36 5.92
N GLU A 24 17.29 8.82 5.79
CA GLU A 24 18.47 7.97 5.90
C GLU A 24 18.58 7.36 7.29
N ILE A 25 18.39 8.15 8.35
CA ILE A 25 18.42 7.65 9.73
C ILE A 25 17.28 6.66 9.99
N ALA A 26 16.06 6.96 9.51
CA ALA A 26 14.92 6.04 9.63
C ALA A 26 15.19 4.72 8.89
N SER A 27 15.76 4.78 7.69
CA SER A 27 16.14 3.61 6.89
C SER A 27 17.17 2.74 7.62
N LYS A 28 18.25 3.34 8.12
CA LYS A 28 19.29 2.64 8.90
C LYS A 28 18.73 2.05 10.19
N GLY A 29 17.84 2.77 10.88
CA GLY A 29 17.17 2.29 12.08
C GLY A 29 16.32 1.04 11.82
N GLY A 30 15.55 1.04 10.73
CA GLY A 30 14.76 -0.12 10.31
C GLY A 30 15.65 -1.33 9.96
N GLN A 31 16.70 -1.12 9.16
CA GLN A 31 17.66 -2.17 8.83
C GLN A 31 18.33 -2.75 10.07
N ALA A 32 18.78 -1.90 11.00
CA ALA A 32 19.40 -2.34 12.25
C ALA A 32 18.41 -3.13 13.13
N ALA A 33 17.15 -2.72 13.20
CA ALA A 33 16.13 -3.43 13.97
C ALA A 33 15.86 -4.84 13.42
N HIS A 34 15.82 -4.97 12.09
CA HIS A 34 15.72 -6.27 11.40
C HIS A 34 16.97 -7.13 11.63
N GLN A 35 18.17 -6.57 11.45
CA GLN A 35 19.42 -7.31 11.70
C GLN A 35 19.56 -7.78 13.16
N LYS A 36 19.06 -7.00 14.12
CA LYS A 36 19.09 -7.35 15.55
C LYS A 36 17.96 -8.28 15.97
N GLY A 37 17.02 -8.65 15.09
CA GLY A 37 15.86 -9.48 15.43
C GLY A 37 14.86 -8.80 16.37
N THR A 38 14.97 -7.48 16.58
CA THR A 38 14.02 -6.69 17.38
C THR A 38 12.83 -6.22 16.56
N ALA A 39 12.96 -6.21 15.23
CA ALA A 39 11.86 -5.89 14.34
C ALA A 39 10.88 -7.06 14.24
N HIS A 40 9.63 -6.72 13.95
CA HIS A 40 8.60 -7.69 13.65
C HIS A 40 8.89 -8.40 12.33
N GLU A 41 8.90 -9.73 12.34
CA GLU A 41 9.03 -10.54 11.13
C GLU A 41 7.64 -10.85 10.56
N PHE A 42 7.36 -10.28 9.39
CA PHE A 42 6.17 -10.63 8.63
C PHE A 42 6.32 -12.05 8.08
N ASN A 43 5.88 -13.02 8.87
CA ASN A 43 5.78 -14.40 8.44
C ASN A 43 4.55 -14.58 7.52
N SER A 44 4.59 -15.61 6.68
CA SER A 44 3.53 -15.90 5.70
C SER A 44 2.16 -16.15 6.35
N GLU A 45 2.12 -16.74 7.54
CA GLU A 45 0.86 -16.99 8.26
C GLU A 45 0.20 -15.68 8.70
N GLU A 46 0.98 -14.73 9.19
CA GLU A 46 0.49 -13.42 9.59
C GLU A 46 0.03 -12.60 8.40
N ALA A 47 0.78 -12.61 7.30
CA ALA A 47 0.35 -11.99 6.06
C ALA A 47 -1.01 -12.56 5.60
N ARG A 48 -1.19 -13.88 5.71
CA ARG A 48 -2.46 -14.55 5.40
C ARG A 48 -3.57 -14.10 6.36
N ARG A 49 -3.34 -14.06 7.67
CA ARG A 49 -4.33 -13.60 8.66
C ARG A 49 -4.72 -12.14 8.45
N ALA A 50 -3.75 -11.27 8.18
CA ALA A 50 -3.99 -9.87 7.88
C ALA A 50 -4.83 -9.71 6.59
N GLY A 51 -4.47 -10.46 5.54
CA GLY A 51 -5.22 -10.51 4.30
C GLY A 51 -6.65 -11.02 4.49
N GLN A 52 -6.84 -12.08 5.28
CA GLN A 52 -8.15 -12.62 5.62
C GLN A 52 -9.01 -11.59 6.38
N LYS A 53 -8.43 -10.93 7.40
CA LYS A 53 -9.13 -9.90 8.18
C LYS A 53 -9.52 -8.70 7.32
N GLY A 54 -8.63 -8.25 6.44
CA GLY A 54 -8.93 -7.18 5.49
C GLY A 54 -10.02 -7.59 4.50
N GLY A 55 -9.93 -8.81 3.96
CA GLY A 55 -10.94 -9.38 3.08
C GLY A 55 -12.31 -9.48 3.74
N GLU A 56 -12.37 -9.92 5.00
CA GLU A 56 -13.62 -9.99 5.78
C GLU A 56 -14.22 -8.61 6.05
N ALA A 57 -13.39 -7.61 6.31
CA ALA A 57 -13.85 -6.24 6.54
C ALA A 57 -14.52 -5.66 5.28
N VAL A 58 -13.91 -5.87 4.11
CA VAL A 58 -14.40 -5.32 2.83
C VAL A 58 -15.55 -6.16 2.27
N SER A 59 -15.59 -7.47 2.51
CA SER A 59 -16.60 -8.38 1.94
C SER A 59 -18.01 -8.18 2.48
N ARG A 60 -18.17 -7.44 3.58
CA ARG A 60 -19.47 -7.06 4.13
C ARG A 60 -20.25 -6.13 3.21
N ASP A 61 -19.56 -5.36 2.37
CA ASP A 61 -20.20 -4.52 1.35
C ASP A 61 -20.41 -5.30 0.05
N ARG A 62 -21.63 -5.82 -0.11
CA ARG A 62 -22.02 -6.62 -1.27
C ARG A 62 -22.03 -5.80 -2.57
N GLU A 63 -22.44 -4.53 -2.52
CA GLU A 63 -22.53 -3.69 -3.71
C GLU A 63 -21.13 -3.34 -4.23
N HIS A 64 -20.21 -3.00 -3.33
CA HIS A 64 -18.81 -2.79 -3.64
C HIS A 64 -18.16 -4.03 -4.25
N MET A 65 -18.38 -5.21 -3.63
CA MET A 65 -17.85 -6.47 -4.15
C MET A 65 -18.41 -6.82 -5.54
N ALA A 66 -19.70 -6.56 -5.79
CA ALA A 66 -20.30 -6.75 -7.10
C ALA A 66 -19.72 -5.79 -8.15
N ALA A 67 -19.42 -4.54 -7.78
CA ALA A 67 -18.77 -3.57 -8.66
C ALA A 67 -17.34 -4.01 -9.03
N ILE A 68 -16.54 -4.46 -8.05
CA ILE A 68 -15.20 -5.01 -8.28
C ILE A 68 -15.28 -6.23 -9.21
N GLY A 69 -16.20 -7.16 -8.93
CA GLY A 69 -16.41 -8.37 -9.73
C GLY A 69 -16.76 -8.07 -11.19
N ARG A 70 -17.69 -7.13 -11.43
CA ARG A 70 -18.04 -6.68 -12.79
C ARG A 70 -16.84 -6.08 -13.51
N LYS A 71 -16.13 -5.14 -12.89
CA LYS A 71 -14.93 -4.51 -13.47
C LYS A 71 -13.85 -5.53 -13.81
N GLY A 72 -13.65 -6.53 -12.95
CA GLY A 72 -12.73 -7.65 -13.19
C GLY A 72 -13.18 -8.58 -14.32
N GLY A 73 -14.48 -8.79 -14.50
CA GLY A 73 -15.03 -9.55 -15.63
C GLY A 73 -14.86 -8.82 -16.97
N GLU A 74 -15.15 -7.52 -16.99
CA GLU A 74 -15.03 -6.66 -18.16
C GLU A 74 -13.59 -6.55 -18.67
N SER A 75 -12.61 -6.42 -17.76
CA SER A 75 -11.20 -6.36 -18.13
C SER A 75 -10.72 -7.67 -18.77
N ARG A 76 -11.16 -8.83 -18.24
CA ARG A 76 -10.84 -10.15 -18.80
C ARG A 76 -11.51 -10.38 -20.14
N GLN A 77 -12.76 -9.94 -20.33
CA GLN A 77 -13.43 -10.00 -21.63
C GLN A 77 -12.78 -9.10 -22.67
N SER A 78 -12.36 -7.90 -22.28
CA SER A 78 -11.66 -6.97 -23.16
C SER A 78 -10.31 -7.54 -23.60
N ALA A 79 -9.53 -8.09 -22.67
CA ALA A 79 -8.28 -8.79 -22.99
C ALA A 79 -8.49 -9.98 -23.94
N ASN A 80 -9.52 -10.78 -23.69
CA ASN A 80 -9.82 -11.95 -24.52
C ASN A 80 -10.38 -11.59 -25.91
N ARG A 81 -11.11 -10.46 -26.04
CA ARG A 81 -11.55 -9.92 -27.33
C ARG A 81 -10.38 -9.37 -28.14
N GLY A 82 -9.45 -8.66 -27.49
CA GLY A 82 -8.21 -8.20 -28.13
C GLY A 82 -7.39 -9.37 -28.69
N ASN A 83 -7.23 -10.44 -27.91
CA ASN A 83 -6.50 -11.64 -28.35
C ASN A 83 -7.22 -12.42 -29.48
N LYS A 84 -8.57 -12.40 -29.52
CA LYS A 84 -9.34 -12.97 -30.64
C LYS A 84 -9.29 -12.11 -31.91
N GLN A 85 -9.16 -10.79 -31.78
CA GLN A 85 -9.04 -9.89 -32.93
C GLN A 85 -7.66 -9.96 -33.59
N SER A 86 -6.59 -10.09 -32.80
CA SER A 86 -5.23 -10.34 -33.33
C SER A 86 -5.13 -11.69 -34.06
N ALA A 87 -5.69 -12.76 -33.49
CA ALA A 87 -5.68 -14.09 -34.12
C ALA A 87 -6.53 -14.17 -35.41
N LYS A 88 -7.53 -13.31 -35.60
CA LYS A 88 -8.37 -13.28 -36.82
C LYS A 88 -7.72 -12.55 -38.00
N GLN A 89 -6.73 -11.68 -37.75
CA GLN A 89 -6.00 -10.97 -38.81
C GLN A 89 -4.86 -11.79 -39.41
N GLU A 90 -4.32 -12.78 -38.68
CA GLU A 90 -3.22 -13.63 -39.16
C GLU A 90 -3.69 -14.83 -40.00
N GLY A 91 -4.98 -15.20 -39.92
CA GLY A 91 -5.57 -16.30 -40.69
C GLY A 91 -6.15 -15.91 -42.06
N ASN A 92 -5.97 -14.66 -42.49
CA ASN A 92 -6.39 -14.18 -43.81
C ASN A 92 -5.16 -13.68 -44.59
N LYS A 93 -4.30 -14.61 -45.00
CA LYS A 93 -3.25 -14.43 -46.00
C LYS A 93 -3.23 -15.63 -46.94
#